data_AF-A0A4S4BPU8-F1
#
_entry.id   AF-A0A4S4BPU8-F1
#
_cell.length_a   1.000
_cell.length_b   1.000
_cell.length_c   1.000
_cell.angle_alpha   90.00
_cell.angle_beta   90.00
_cell.angle_gamma   90.00
#
_symmetry.space_group_name_H-M   'P 1'
#
loop_
_entity.id
_entity.type
_entity.pdbx_description
1 polymer ?
#
loop_
_entity_poly.entity_id
_entity_poly.type
_entity_poly.pdbx_seq_one_letter_code
_entity_poly.pdbx_strand_id
1 'polypeptide(L)'
;MFSRRWVVVSIIGLLAFLWIQVGPGIRTMLTEESTGVLSRDDAQAAAFGLAESRWGIERGQVAATQLTHRSDNDAIAYLSREKLLGDYEEQWDASYPTDVYRADLQLADGRWLRLELHMLTGKLVGWAWFGEAGGAASDPTASNSPVYDDAQSASTSASPASDSPSASDVKAFLKTWGYEPAEWEATGGVTENGDFVYQSRKAPLGEARLQLLVKPNESISYRLLLPDSFTAYLDKQEERATKWSLTGYLLPMIVLFVLSIAYAIRYRRWTSLRRGWLLSLAYFGLYAAFTWNMIAGFRSQSDGQGAPSTDGSVEALIILNVFILAATAILTSFSASGGDGLWRSMGFKLWPSWRDADFGGQVLRSMKTGYGLGLIILGAQSVIFLGLDGWLGSFTGSDASQSTYNMTYPWLLPSLAWCAGISEELIYRFFAFALFRRWLIGLARLVTGREPGRLAAGALTFAAMLPPSLFWAFGHVGYPIYPVQSRVIELMIIGVLIGWFLLRFGLMAVIFAHVTLDAILMSVQLIFDGLPYDPVSGLISMTMPALVGLALWKLHGRFSKSRPGVE
;
A
#
# COMPACT_ATOMS: atom_id res chain seq x y z
N MET A 1 -24.57 -22.50 -8.92
CA MET A 1 -25.39 -22.10 -7.77
C MET A 1 -24.54 -22.28 -6.52
N PHE A 2 -24.46 -21.26 -5.66
CA PHE A 2 -23.70 -21.31 -4.41
C PHE A 2 -24.46 -22.23 -3.43
N SER A 3 -23.85 -23.35 -3.06
CA SER A 3 -24.53 -24.40 -2.28
C SER A 3 -24.33 -24.21 -0.77
N ARG A 4 -25.09 -24.96 0.05
CA ARG A 4 -24.91 -24.95 1.51
C ARG A 4 -23.47 -25.25 1.94
N ARG A 5 -22.75 -26.10 1.19
CA ARG A 5 -21.33 -26.40 1.46
C ARG A 5 -20.48 -25.14 1.34
N TRP A 6 -20.73 -24.33 0.32
CA TRP A 6 -20.00 -23.08 0.12
C TRP A 6 -20.25 -22.07 1.24
N VAL A 7 -21.49 -21.97 1.73
CA VAL A 7 -21.82 -21.11 2.89
C VAL A 7 -21.03 -21.56 4.13
N VAL A 8 -20.95 -22.86 4.40
CA VAL A 8 -20.17 -23.38 5.55
C VAL A 8 -18.69 -23.03 5.41
N VAL A 9 -18.11 -23.22 4.22
CA VAL A 9 -16.68 -22.87 3.99
C VAL A 9 -16.44 -21.36 4.12
N SER A 10 -17.38 -20.52 3.68
CA SER A 10 -17.31 -19.06 3.89
C SER A 10 -17.35 -18.68 5.37
N ILE A 11 -18.18 -19.34 6.18
CA ILE A 11 -18.24 -19.10 7.63
C ILE A 11 -16.92 -19.52 8.28
N ILE A 12 -16.37 -20.69 7.91
CA ILE A 12 -15.06 -21.14 8.39
C ILE A 12 -13.98 -20.13 8.02
N GLY A 13 -13.99 -19.63 6.78
CA GLY A 13 -13.04 -18.62 6.33
C GLY A 13 -13.14 -17.32 7.12
N LEU A 14 -14.35 -16.82 7.36
CA LEU A 14 -14.58 -15.65 8.21
C LEU A 14 -14.08 -15.86 9.65
N LEU A 15 -14.40 -17.01 10.26
CA LEU A 15 -13.96 -17.31 11.63
C LEU A 15 -12.43 -17.41 11.73
N ALA A 16 -11.77 -18.01 10.73
CA ALA A 16 -10.31 -18.07 10.68
C ALA A 16 -9.71 -16.65 10.59
N PHE A 17 -10.25 -15.80 9.72
CA PHE A 17 -9.82 -14.40 9.59
C PHE A 17 -10.02 -13.62 10.89
N LEU A 18 -11.21 -13.69 11.49
CA LEU A 18 -11.51 -12.99 12.73
C LEU A 18 -10.61 -13.45 13.88
N TRP A 19 -10.32 -14.76 13.98
CA TRP A 19 -9.47 -15.29 15.05
C TRP A 19 -8.00 -14.93 14.87
N ILE A 20 -7.48 -15.05 13.65
CA ILE A 20 -6.04 -14.91 13.36
C ILE A 20 -5.64 -13.45 13.20
N GLN A 21 -6.40 -12.66 12.41
CA GLN A 21 -6.00 -11.30 12.04
C GLN A 21 -6.67 -10.22 12.89
N VAL A 22 -7.98 -10.35 13.18
CA VAL A 22 -8.74 -9.29 13.86
C VAL A 22 -8.68 -9.41 15.39
N GLY A 23 -8.72 -10.64 15.91
CA GLY A 23 -8.75 -10.95 17.34
C GLY A 23 -7.59 -10.37 18.14
N PRO A 24 -6.33 -10.41 17.65
CA PRO A 24 -5.21 -9.75 18.32
C PRO A 24 -5.43 -8.25 18.51
N GLY A 25 -5.79 -7.51 17.44
CA GLY A 25 -6.00 -6.05 17.51
C GLY A 25 -7.16 -5.64 18.40
N ILE A 26 -8.27 -6.39 18.40
CA ILE A 26 -9.39 -6.14 19.32
C ILE A 26 -8.96 -6.28 20.79
N ARG A 27 -8.10 -7.25 21.12
CA ARG A 27 -7.63 -7.43 22.50
C ARG A 27 -6.83 -6.22 22.95
N THR A 28 -5.91 -5.73 22.13
CA THR A 28 -5.12 -4.52 22.39
C THR A 28 -6.03 -3.30 22.63
N MET A 29 -7.00 -3.07 21.74
CA MET A 29 -7.97 -1.97 21.88
C MET A 29 -8.83 -2.03 23.13
N LEU A 30 -9.15 -3.23 23.64
CA LEU A 30 -9.97 -3.40 24.85
C LEU A 30 -9.14 -3.24 26.14
N THR A 31 -7.83 -3.42 26.07
CA THR A 31 -6.94 -3.35 27.23
C THR A 31 -6.32 -1.97 27.44
N GLU A 32 -6.24 -1.15 26.40
CA GLU A 32 -5.65 0.20 26.45
C GLU A 32 -6.75 1.28 26.50
N GLU A 33 -6.58 2.31 27.33
CA GLU A 33 -7.42 3.52 27.25
C GLU A 33 -7.10 4.21 25.92
N SER A 34 -7.90 3.93 24.88
CA SER A 34 -7.65 4.46 23.55
C SER A 34 -7.84 5.99 23.52
N THR A 35 -6.75 6.74 23.68
CA THR A 35 -6.68 8.10 23.14
C THR A 35 -6.61 7.97 21.63
N GLY A 36 -7.67 8.33 20.91
CA GLY A 36 -7.66 8.27 19.45
C GLY A 36 -6.52 9.10 18.84
N VAL A 37 -6.04 8.68 17.67
CA VAL A 37 -5.03 9.43 16.91
C VAL A 37 -5.55 10.83 16.59
N LEU A 38 -4.66 11.84 16.67
CA LEU A 38 -5.01 13.21 16.31
C LEU A 38 -5.47 13.28 14.85
N SER A 39 -6.51 14.08 14.58
CA SER A 39 -6.84 14.41 13.21
C SER A 39 -5.74 15.24 12.57
N ARG A 40 -5.68 15.26 11.24
CA ARG A 40 -4.73 16.11 10.49
C ARG A 40 -4.89 17.59 10.84
N ASP A 41 -6.13 18.05 11.03
CA ASP A 41 -6.42 19.43 11.40
C ASP A 41 -5.93 19.74 12.82
N ASP A 42 -6.09 18.80 13.76
CA ASP A 42 -5.60 18.94 15.14
C ASP A 42 -4.08 18.92 15.20
N ALA A 43 -3.43 18.02 14.46
CA ALA A 43 -1.98 17.96 14.34
C ALA A 43 -1.41 19.25 13.72
N GLN A 44 -2.07 19.79 12.69
CA GLN A 44 -1.69 21.07 12.11
C GLN A 44 -1.87 22.23 13.11
N ALA A 45 -2.96 22.26 13.87
CA ALA A 45 -3.17 23.27 14.91
C ALA A 45 -2.11 23.18 16.02
N ALA A 46 -1.76 21.96 16.45
CA ALA A 46 -0.69 21.72 17.42
C ALA A 46 0.67 22.20 16.90
N ALA A 47 0.98 21.94 15.63
CA ALA A 47 2.21 22.43 15.00
C ALA A 47 2.31 23.96 15.02
N PHE A 48 1.23 24.67 14.69
CA PHE A 48 1.22 26.14 14.75
C PHE A 48 1.38 26.66 16.18
N GLY A 49 0.69 26.07 17.17
CA GLY A 49 0.85 26.47 18.56
C GLY A 49 2.27 26.24 19.10
N LEU A 50 2.93 25.18 18.65
CA LEU A 50 4.35 24.92 18.95
C LEU A 50 5.27 25.92 18.25
N ALA A 51 5.02 26.22 16.98
CA ALA A 51 5.79 27.21 16.22
C ALA A 51 5.74 28.60 16.88
N GLU A 52 4.55 29.03 17.30
CA GLU A 52 4.32 30.31 17.99
C GLU A 52 4.99 30.32 19.38
N SER A 53 4.76 29.30 20.20
CA SER A 53 5.26 29.27 21.58
C SER A 53 6.79 29.10 21.70
N ARG A 54 7.41 28.37 20.77
CA ARG A 54 8.84 28.04 20.84
C ARG A 54 9.71 28.98 20.01
N TRP A 55 9.22 29.44 18.86
CA TRP A 55 9.98 30.27 17.93
C TRP A 55 9.34 31.64 17.65
N GLY A 56 8.17 31.95 18.23
CA GLY A 56 7.48 33.22 17.98
C GLY A 56 6.95 33.35 16.56
N ILE A 57 6.77 32.22 15.86
CA ILE A 57 6.31 32.19 14.46
C ILE A 57 4.79 32.22 14.46
N GLU A 58 4.23 33.36 14.06
CA GLU A 58 2.79 33.51 13.92
C GLU A 58 2.29 32.87 12.62
N ARG A 59 1.03 32.41 12.61
CA ARG A 59 0.41 31.80 11.42
C ARG A 59 0.49 32.67 10.16
N GLY A 60 0.46 34.00 10.30
CA GLY A 60 0.58 34.94 9.18
C GLY A 60 1.96 35.00 8.52
N GLN A 61 3.00 34.47 9.19
CA GLN A 61 4.37 34.42 8.68
C GLN A 61 4.67 33.13 7.90
N VAL A 62 3.75 32.16 7.94
CA VAL A 62 3.86 30.87 7.24
C VAL A 62 3.19 30.99 5.87
N ALA A 63 4.00 30.92 4.82
CA ALA A 63 3.56 31.00 3.43
C ALA A 63 2.89 29.69 2.96
N ALA A 64 3.39 28.54 3.41
CA ALA A 64 2.87 27.23 3.07
C ALA A 64 3.04 26.23 4.22
N THR A 65 2.18 25.22 4.28
CA THR A 65 2.26 24.14 5.27
C THR A 65 2.08 22.81 4.57
N GLN A 66 2.96 21.87 4.86
CA GLN A 66 2.85 20.49 4.42
C GLN A 66 2.75 19.60 5.65
N LEU A 67 1.68 18.81 5.73
CA LEU A 67 1.49 17.84 6.81
C LEU A 67 1.50 16.44 6.23
N THR A 68 2.40 15.60 6.72
CA THR A 68 2.54 14.20 6.30
C THR A 68 2.61 13.28 7.53
N HIS A 69 2.15 12.05 7.39
CA HIS A 69 2.49 10.95 8.28
C HIS A 69 3.80 10.31 7.81
N ARG A 70 4.66 10.00 8.78
CA ARG A 70 5.94 9.31 8.58
C ARG A 70 5.98 8.13 9.54
N SER A 71 6.60 7.05 9.06
CA SER A 71 6.78 5.82 9.82
C SER A 71 8.19 5.30 9.57
N ASP A 72 8.88 4.87 10.63
CA ASP A 72 10.19 4.23 10.54
C ASP A 72 10.02 2.74 10.18
N ASN A 73 10.00 2.46 8.88
CA ASN A 73 9.83 1.10 8.35
C ASN A 73 10.87 0.13 8.88
N ASP A 74 12.13 0.56 8.98
CA ASP A 74 13.23 -0.35 9.33
C ASP A 74 13.18 -0.69 10.82
N ALA A 75 12.88 0.31 11.66
CA ALA A 75 12.64 0.07 13.08
C ALA A 75 11.45 -0.87 13.29
N ILE A 76 10.30 -0.62 12.64
CA ILE A 76 9.11 -1.48 12.76
C ILE A 76 9.42 -2.89 12.24
N ALA A 77 10.13 -3.02 11.12
CA ALA A 77 10.52 -4.30 10.55
C ALA A 77 11.42 -5.09 11.52
N TYR A 78 12.38 -4.42 12.17
CA TYR A 78 13.23 -5.03 13.19
C TYR A 78 12.42 -5.49 14.41
N LEU A 79 11.62 -4.59 14.97
CA LEU A 79 10.80 -4.85 16.15
C LEU A 79 9.78 -5.96 15.88
N SER A 80 9.19 -6.00 14.69
CA SER A 80 8.28 -7.06 14.25
C SER A 80 8.99 -8.42 14.18
N ARG A 81 10.17 -8.46 13.55
CA ARG A 81 10.97 -9.69 13.42
C ARG A 81 11.38 -10.26 14.77
N GLU A 82 11.85 -9.41 15.68
CA GLU A 82 12.35 -9.82 17.00
C GLU A 82 11.24 -9.91 18.06
N LYS A 83 9.99 -9.59 17.68
CA LYS A 83 8.80 -9.59 18.56
C LYS A 83 8.90 -8.62 19.74
N LEU A 84 9.46 -7.43 19.47
CA LEU A 84 9.74 -6.37 20.44
C LEU A 84 8.85 -5.13 20.31
N LEU A 85 7.80 -5.17 19.46
CA LEU A 85 6.89 -4.02 19.28
C LEU A 85 6.25 -3.56 20.60
N GLY A 86 5.67 -4.48 21.37
CA GLY A 86 5.06 -4.13 22.67
C GLY A 86 6.07 -3.59 23.69
N ASP A 87 7.29 -4.13 23.72
CA ASP A 87 8.36 -3.62 24.59
C ASP A 87 8.78 -2.20 24.19
N TYR A 88 8.75 -1.87 22.90
CA TYR A 88 9.03 -0.54 22.39
C TYR A 88 7.92 0.45 22.72
N GLU A 89 6.67 0.05 22.52
CA GLU A 89 5.47 0.82 22.87
C GLU A 89 5.51 1.26 24.33
N GLU A 90 5.82 0.34 25.25
CA GLU A 90 5.90 0.65 26.68
C GLU A 90 7.09 1.54 27.05
N GLN A 91 8.27 1.30 26.46
CA GLN A 91 9.52 1.93 26.91
C GLN A 91 9.84 3.27 26.23
N TRP A 92 9.44 3.44 24.97
CA TRP A 92 9.97 4.49 24.10
C TRP A 92 8.92 5.31 23.37
N ASP A 93 7.79 4.73 22.97
CA ASP A 93 6.84 5.36 22.03
C ASP A 93 6.38 6.76 22.48
N ALA A 94 6.08 6.94 23.76
CA ALA A 94 5.64 8.22 24.33
C ALA A 94 6.62 9.41 24.13
N SER A 95 7.88 9.15 23.79
CA SER A 95 8.89 10.19 23.52
C SER A 95 9.63 10.01 22.20
N TYR A 96 9.67 8.80 21.66
CA TYR A 96 10.37 8.42 20.45
C TYR A 96 9.49 7.44 19.66
N PRO A 97 8.33 7.87 19.16
CA PRO A 97 7.42 6.98 18.44
C PRO A 97 8.01 6.55 17.10
N THR A 98 7.64 5.37 16.60
CA THR A 98 7.99 4.98 15.22
C THR A 98 7.16 5.75 14.18
N ASP A 99 6.01 6.26 14.61
CA ASP A 99 5.04 6.96 13.78
C ASP A 99 4.83 8.40 14.25
N VAL A 100 4.98 9.36 13.33
CA VAL A 100 4.85 10.79 13.62
C VAL A 100 4.02 11.52 12.58
N TYR A 101 3.36 12.59 13.01
CA TYR A 101 2.95 13.65 12.11
C TYR A 101 4.12 14.62 11.92
N ARG A 102 4.55 14.76 10.67
CA ARG A 102 5.55 15.73 10.25
C ARG A 102 4.85 16.94 9.64
N ALA A 103 5.03 18.10 10.28
CA ALA A 103 4.56 19.39 9.80
C ALA A 103 5.75 20.23 9.32
N ASP A 104 5.83 20.51 8.03
CA ASP A 104 6.79 21.41 7.44
C ASP A 104 6.14 22.78 7.18
N LEU A 105 6.62 23.81 7.87
CA LEU A 105 6.13 25.19 7.79
C LEU A 105 7.12 26.02 6.98
N GLN A 106 6.71 26.47 5.78
CA GLN A 106 7.50 27.38 4.98
C GLN A 106 7.27 28.81 5.44
N LEU A 107 8.32 29.49 5.85
CA LEU A 107 8.28 30.90 6.21
C LEU A 107 8.32 31.80 4.97
N ALA A 108 7.85 33.04 5.12
CA ALA A 108 7.89 34.05 4.07
C ALA A 108 9.31 34.37 3.55
N ASP A 109 10.35 34.10 4.34
CA ASP A 109 11.76 34.27 3.96
C ASP A 109 12.34 33.07 3.18
N GLY A 110 11.53 32.04 2.93
CA GLY A 110 11.90 30.83 2.20
C GLY A 110 12.46 29.70 3.07
N ARG A 111 12.76 29.94 4.35
CA ARG A 111 13.19 28.89 5.28
C ARG A 111 12.04 27.96 5.66
N TRP A 112 12.39 26.75 6.03
CA TRP A 112 11.44 25.74 6.52
C TRP A 112 11.71 25.41 7.98
N LEU A 113 10.65 25.36 8.77
CA LEU A 113 10.65 24.74 10.09
C LEU A 113 9.89 23.42 10.01
N ARG A 114 10.58 22.31 10.25
CA ARG A 114 9.97 20.99 10.41
C ARG A 114 9.70 20.72 11.87
N LEU A 115 8.51 20.23 12.17
CA LEU A 115 8.08 19.75 13.47
C LEU A 115 7.60 18.31 13.34
N GLU A 116 8.10 17.42 14.17
CA GLU A 116 7.65 16.02 14.28
C GLU A 116 6.88 15.85 15.57
N LEU A 117 5.62 15.43 15.43
CA LEU A 117 4.65 15.37 16.50
C LEU A 117 4.22 13.92 16.72
N HIS A 118 4.18 13.51 17.99
CA HIS A 118 3.61 12.23 18.39
C HIS A 118 2.13 12.17 18.00
N MET A 119 1.71 11.09 17.33
CA MET A 119 0.39 11.01 16.69
C MET A 119 -0.80 11.02 17.67
N LEU A 120 -0.64 10.43 18.86
CA LEU A 120 -1.67 10.43 19.90
C LEU A 120 -1.73 11.73 20.73
N THR A 121 -0.57 12.26 21.12
CA THR A 121 -0.50 13.33 22.13
C THR A 121 -0.23 14.72 21.55
N GLY A 122 0.24 14.81 20.30
CA GLY A 122 0.67 16.07 19.68
C GLY A 122 1.96 16.64 20.27
N LYS A 123 2.62 15.89 21.15
CA LYS A 123 3.90 16.29 21.76
C LYS A 123 4.98 16.38 20.67
N LEU A 124 5.77 17.45 20.72
CA LEU A 124 6.95 17.61 19.87
C LEU A 124 8.01 16.58 20.25
N VAL A 125 8.40 15.73 19.30
CA VAL A 125 9.42 14.68 19.47
C VAL A 125 10.66 14.93 18.63
N GLY A 126 10.56 15.77 17.59
CA GLY A 126 11.69 16.19 16.76
C GLY A 126 11.42 17.52 16.07
N TRP A 127 12.48 18.22 15.66
CA TRP A 127 12.37 19.43 14.85
C TRP A 127 13.65 19.72 14.09
N ALA A 128 13.55 20.46 12.99
CA ALA A 128 14.70 20.89 12.20
C ALA A 128 14.43 22.18 11.40
N TRP A 129 15.46 22.98 11.21
CA TRP A 129 15.48 24.11 10.26
C TRP A 129 16.10 23.70 8.92
N PHE A 130 15.53 24.19 7.82
CA PHE A 130 16.10 24.02 6.47
C PHE A 130 16.06 25.33 5.67
N GLY A 131 16.99 25.46 4.71
CA GLY A 131 17.09 26.59 3.79
C GLY A 131 17.90 27.77 4.35
N GLU A 132 18.49 28.57 3.46
CA GLU A 132 19.20 29.81 3.82
C GLU A 132 18.25 31.01 3.80
N ALA A 133 18.39 31.92 4.76
CA ALA A 133 17.64 33.17 4.77
C ALA A 133 18.07 34.06 3.58
N GLY A 134 17.18 34.27 2.61
CA GLY A 134 17.37 35.25 1.52
C GLY A 134 17.89 34.74 0.18
N GLY A 135 17.77 33.45 -0.15
CA GLY A 135 18.15 32.90 -1.46
C GLY A 135 16.96 32.80 -2.44
N ALA A 136 17.03 33.54 -3.55
CA ALA A 136 16.16 33.29 -4.70
C ALA A 136 16.33 31.85 -5.20
N ALA A 137 15.20 31.21 -5.55
CA ALA A 137 15.11 29.83 -6.00
C ALA A 137 16.25 29.44 -6.96
N SER A 138 17.17 28.59 -6.50
CA SER A 138 18.16 27.94 -7.34
C SER A 138 17.57 26.67 -7.95
N ASP A 139 17.84 26.52 -9.24
CA ASP A 139 17.32 25.55 -10.20
C ASP A 139 17.59 24.07 -9.80
N PRO A 140 16.58 23.18 -9.67
CA PRO A 140 16.75 21.81 -9.22
C PRO A 140 16.84 20.85 -10.42
N THR A 141 18.03 20.70 -11.00
CA THR A 141 18.29 19.67 -12.04
C THR A 141 19.37 18.66 -11.66
N ALA A 142 19.72 18.53 -10.37
CA ALA A 142 20.61 17.47 -9.89
C ALA A 142 19.81 16.27 -9.37
N SER A 143 19.66 15.27 -10.25
CA SER A 143 19.25 13.88 -10.06
C SER A 143 18.75 13.41 -8.68
N ASN A 144 17.44 13.14 -8.62
CA ASN A 144 16.84 12.21 -7.66
C ASN A 144 17.19 10.77 -8.04
N SER A 145 17.97 10.09 -7.19
CA SER A 145 17.85 8.65 -6.99
C SER A 145 17.48 8.44 -5.53
N PRO A 146 16.43 7.67 -5.20
CA PRO A 146 16.19 7.23 -3.83
C PRO A 146 17.19 6.09 -3.57
N VAL A 147 18.35 6.45 -3.04
CA VAL A 147 19.32 5.48 -2.53
C VAL A 147 19.37 5.70 -1.03
N TYR A 148 18.88 4.70 -0.30
CA TYR A 148 19.36 4.42 1.04
C TYR A 148 20.87 4.17 0.92
N ASP A 149 21.67 5.17 1.27
CA ASP A 149 23.11 5.01 1.46
C ASP A 149 23.34 5.01 2.97
N ASP A 150 23.35 3.80 3.54
CA ASP A 150 23.91 3.53 4.85
C ASP A 150 24.83 2.31 4.71
N ALA A 151 26.07 2.52 4.24
CA ALA A 151 27.20 1.64 4.52
C ALA A 151 28.55 2.26 4.15
N GLN A 152 29.32 2.55 5.21
CA GLN A 152 30.78 2.46 5.32
C GLN A 152 31.65 3.17 4.27
N SER A 153 32.24 4.30 4.71
CA SER A 153 33.67 4.52 4.44
C SER A 153 34.38 5.08 5.66
N ALA A 154 35.50 4.44 5.98
CA ALA A 154 36.37 4.78 7.09
C ALA A 154 37.20 6.03 6.78
N SER A 155 37.37 6.85 7.82
CA SER A 155 38.50 7.76 8.07
C SER A 155 38.87 8.77 6.98
N THR A 156 38.42 10.01 7.19
CA THR A 156 39.23 11.20 6.90
C THR A 156 39.14 12.15 8.09
N SER A 157 40.24 12.26 8.82
CA SER A 157 40.46 13.26 9.85
C SER A 157 40.51 14.65 9.22
N ALA A 158 39.37 15.33 9.16
CA ALA A 158 39.32 16.78 9.00
C ALA A 158 39.34 17.41 10.40
N SER A 159 40.39 18.16 10.72
CA SER A 159 40.44 18.98 11.93
C SER A 159 39.22 19.91 11.97
N PRO A 160 38.45 19.96 13.07
CA PRO A 160 37.36 20.92 13.19
C PRO A 160 37.96 22.33 13.29
N ALA A 161 37.39 23.26 12.53
CA ALA A 161 37.54 24.68 12.79
C ALA A 161 37.10 25.00 14.24
N SER A 162 37.71 26.02 14.82
CA SER A 162 37.78 26.33 16.25
C SER A 162 36.47 26.69 16.99
N ASP A 163 35.29 26.49 16.39
CA ASP A 163 33.98 26.85 16.97
C ASP A 163 32.99 25.67 17.00
N SER A 164 33.47 24.43 17.15
CA SER A 164 32.57 23.30 17.42
C SER A 164 32.02 23.39 18.85
N PRO A 165 30.68 23.38 19.07
CA PRO A 165 30.11 23.50 20.41
C PRO A 165 30.64 22.38 21.31
N SER A 166 30.99 22.72 22.55
CA SER A 166 31.53 21.74 23.48
C SER A 166 30.45 20.72 23.88
N ALA A 167 30.83 19.51 24.28
CA ALA A 167 29.88 18.50 24.76
C ALA A 167 29.02 18.98 25.95
N SER A 168 29.51 19.94 26.74
CA SER A 168 28.73 20.63 27.78
C SER A 168 27.64 21.53 27.22
N ASP A 169 27.90 22.24 26.12
CA ASP A 169 26.95 23.15 25.49
C ASP A 169 25.77 22.37 24.89
N VAL A 170 26.06 21.22 24.27
CA VAL A 170 25.02 20.34 23.71
C VAL A 170 24.17 19.70 24.82
N LYS A 171 24.75 19.32 25.96
CA LYS A 171 23.99 18.82 27.12
C LYS A 171 23.10 19.90 27.73
N ALA A 172 23.59 21.13 27.83
CA ALA A 172 22.78 22.26 28.29
C ALA A 172 21.62 22.52 27.34
N PHE A 173 21.87 22.48 26.03
CA PHE A 173 20.85 22.56 24.99
C PHE A 173 19.80 21.43 25.10
N LEU A 174 20.22 20.17 25.22
CA LEU A 174 19.29 19.05 25.42
C LEU A 174 18.38 19.26 26.64
N LYS A 175 18.93 19.78 27.75
CA LYS A 175 18.15 20.09 28.95
C LYS A 175 17.08 21.17 28.71
N THR A 176 17.35 22.19 27.89
CA THR A 176 16.33 23.21 27.58
C THR A 176 15.19 22.65 26.74
N TRP A 177 15.43 21.57 26.02
CA TRP A 177 14.44 20.82 25.23
C TRP A 177 13.76 19.69 26.00
N GLY A 178 13.99 19.59 27.32
CA GLY A 178 13.32 18.62 28.18
C GLY A 178 13.91 17.20 28.13
N TYR A 179 15.10 17.04 27.54
CA TYR A 179 15.84 15.79 27.62
C TYR A 179 16.66 15.75 28.92
N GLU A 180 16.66 14.62 29.61
CA GLU A 180 17.49 14.41 30.80
C GLU A 180 18.91 14.03 30.39
N PRO A 181 19.93 14.90 30.51
CA PRO A 181 21.26 14.62 29.95
C PRO A 181 21.98 13.44 30.61
N ALA A 182 21.51 13.01 31.79
CA ALA A 182 22.00 11.83 32.49
C ALA A 182 21.63 10.53 31.77
N GLU A 183 20.54 10.51 30.99
CA GLU A 183 20.09 9.33 30.24
C GLU A 183 20.86 9.12 28.93
N TRP A 184 21.76 10.05 28.57
CA TRP A 184 22.43 10.08 27.27
C TRP A 184 23.95 10.06 27.42
N GLU A 185 24.60 9.38 26.49
CA GLU A 185 26.05 9.26 26.38
C GLU A 185 26.51 9.71 25.00
N ALA A 186 27.43 10.68 24.94
CA ALA A 186 28.00 11.11 23.67
C ALA A 186 28.85 9.96 23.11
N THR A 187 28.62 9.59 21.84
CA THR A 187 29.42 8.54 21.18
C THR A 187 30.79 9.05 20.75
N GLY A 188 31.00 10.37 20.76
CA GLY A 188 32.20 11.03 20.24
C GLY A 188 32.22 11.14 18.71
N GLY A 189 31.21 10.58 18.03
CA GLY A 189 31.03 10.68 16.58
C GLY A 189 30.16 11.88 16.20
N VAL A 190 30.47 12.44 15.04
CA VAL A 190 29.64 13.41 14.34
C VAL A 190 29.20 12.74 13.04
N THR A 191 27.92 12.86 12.66
CA THR A 191 27.43 12.35 11.37
C THR A 191 28.06 13.13 10.21
N GLU A 192 27.96 12.62 8.99
CA GLU A 192 28.39 13.36 7.79
C GLU A 192 27.69 14.73 7.65
N ASN A 193 26.48 14.85 8.19
CA ASN A 193 25.68 16.07 8.22
C ASN A 193 26.04 17.04 9.35
N GLY A 194 27.01 16.68 10.19
CA GLY A 194 27.46 17.52 11.31
C GLY A 194 26.68 17.32 12.62
N ASP A 195 25.87 16.27 12.75
CA ASP A 195 25.06 16.04 13.95
C ASP A 195 25.88 15.36 15.03
N PHE A 196 25.79 15.87 16.26
CA PHE A 196 26.34 15.19 17.43
C PHE A 196 25.46 14.01 17.81
N VAL A 197 26.07 12.83 17.94
CA VAL A 197 25.33 11.60 18.24
C VAL A 197 25.39 11.27 19.73
N TYR A 198 24.22 11.10 20.33
CA TYR A 198 24.05 10.68 21.72
C TYR A 198 23.32 9.35 21.77
N GLN A 199 23.90 8.36 22.43
CA GLN A 199 23.29 7.05 22.63
C GLN A 199 22.59 7.00 23.99
N SER A 200 21.42 6.37 24.03
CA SER A 200 20.73 6.18 25.31
C SER A 200 21.49 5.22 26.23
N ARG A 201 21.46 5.51 27.53
CA ARG A 201 21.98 4.63 28.60
C ARG A 201 20.99 3.56 29.04
N LYS A 202 19.72 3.63 28.63
CA LYS A 202 18.76 2.56 28.90
C LYS A 202 19.18 1.29 28.17
N ALA A 203 18.66 0.16 28.62
CA ALA A 203 18.95 -1.12 28.01
C ALA A 203 18.55 -1.13 26.52
N PRO A 204 19.33 -1.76 25.63
CA PRO A 204 18.93 -1.96 24.25
C PRO A 204 17.67 -2.83 24.15
N LEU A 205 16.88 -2.65 23.09
CA LEU A 205 15.81 -3.56 22.71
C LEU A 205 16.37 -4.56 21.71
N GLY A 206 16.65 -5.78 22.19
CA GLY A 206 17.46 -6.74 21.45
C GLY A 206 18.88 -6.20 21.25
N GLU A 207 19.27 -6.02 20.00
CA GLU A 207 20.54 -5.40 19.60
C GLU A 207 20.39 -3.92 19.23
N ALA A 208 19.16 -3.43 19.10
CA ALA A 208 18.86 -2.08 18.68
C ALA A 208 19.02 -1.06 19.81
N ARG A 209 19.56 0.12 19.48
CA ARG A 209 19.87 1.18 20.47
C ARG A 209 19.34 2.53 20.01
N LEU A 210 18.58 3.20 20.88
CA LEU A 210 18.09 4.54 20.58
C LEU A 210 19.24 5.57 20.58
N GLN A 211 19.25 6.43 19.57
CA GLN A 211 20.17 7.56 19.44
C GLN A 211 19.41 8.87 19.24
N LEU A 212 19.92 9.95 19.83
CA LEU A 212 19.59 11.32 19.45
C LEU A 212 20.65 11.86 18.49
N LEU A 213 20.18 12.57 17.48
CA LEU A 213 20.99 13.37 16.58
C LEU A 213 20.70 14.83 16.90
N VAL A 214 21.75 15.57 17.25
CA VAL A 214 21.60 16.93 17.77
C VAL A 214 22.52 17.86 17.00
N LYS A 215 21.95 18.90 16.42
CA LYS A 215 22.70 20.02 15.86
C LYS A 215 22.22 21.29 16.57
N PRO A 216 22.99 21.81 17.55
CA PRO A 216 22.53 22.93 18.38
C PRO A 216 22.01 24.11 17.55
N ASN A 217 20.83 24.61 17.91
CA ASN A 217 20.10 25.69 17.22
C ASN A 217 19.61 25.37 15.80
N GLU A 218 19.79 24.15 15.30
CA GLU A 218 19.39 23.75 13.94
C GLU A 218 18.43 22.56 13.93
N SER A 219 18.71 21.50 14.70
CA SER A 219 17.85 20.31 14.74
C SER A 219 18.01 19.46 16.01
N ILE A 220 16.92 18.74 16.34
CA ILE A 220 16.93 17.59 17.23
C ILE A 220 16.06 16.51 16.59
N SER A 221 16.62 15.33 16.36
CA SER A 221 15.89 14.14 15.91
C SER A 221 16.40 12.89 16.63
N TYR A 222 15.74 11.76 16.39
CA TYR A 222 16.12 10.47 16.94
C TYR A 222 16.09 9.38 15.87
N ARG A 223 16.78 8.27 16.16
CA ARG A 223 16.68 7.04 15.36
C ARG A 223 16.93 5.82 16.24
N LEU A 224 16.38 4.69 15.83
CA LEU A 224 16.76 3.41 16.39
C LEU A 224 17.96 2.86 15.60
N LEU A 225 19.15 2.84 16.20
CA LEU A 225 20.32 2.22 15.56
C LEU A 225 20.11 0.70 15.51
N LEU A 226 19.90 0.19 14.30
CA LEU A 226 19.70 -1.23 14.04
C LEU A 226 21.04 -1.95 13.82
N PRO A 227 21.10 -3.29 13.99
CA PRO A 227 22.30 -4.05 13.67
C PRO A 227 22.62 -4.02 12.17
N ASP A 228 23.89 -3.82 11.81
CA ASP A 228 24.35 -3.81 10.40
C ASP A 228 23.94 -5.08 9.62
N SER A 229 23.88 -6.22 10.32
CA SER A 229 23.45 -7.48 9.70
C SER A 229 21.97 -7.50 9.32
N PHE A 230 21.14 -6.73 10.03
CA PHE A 230 19.71 -6.59 9.76
C PHE A 230 19.45 -5.57 8.65
N THR A 231 20.11 -4.42 8.67
CA THR A 231 20.01 -3.42 7.60
C THR A 231 20.47 -4.01 6.27
N ALA A 232 21.65 -4.65 6.22
CA ALA A 232 22.13 -5.33 5.02
C ALA A 232 21.20 -6.48 4.56
N TYR A 233 20.46 -7.10 5.47
CA TYR A 233 19.44 -8.07 5.11
C TYR A 233 18.25 -7.39 4.43
N LEU A 234 17.75 -6.28 4.98
CA LEU A 234 16.62 -5.52 4.41
C LEU A 234 16.97 -4.95 3.03
N ASP A 235 18.14 -4.33 2.87
CA ASP A 235 18.60 -3.80 1.59
C ASP A 235 18.57 -4.88 0.49
N LYS A 236 19.04 -6.08 0.84
CA LYS A 236 19.03 -7.23 -0.07
C LYS A 236 17.62 -7.73 -0.37
N GLN A 237 16.66 -7.55 0.53
CA GLN A 237 15.26 -7.84 0.26
C GLN A 237 14.66 -6.79 -0.69
N GLU A 238 14.90 -5.51 -0.45
CA GLU A 238 14.40 -4.41 -1.28
C GLU A 238 14.97 -4.42 -2.69
N GLU A 239 16.27 -4.73 -2.83
CA GLU A 239 16.92 -4.91 -4.12
C GLU A 239 16.25 -6.07 -4.89
N ARG A 240 15.92 -7.17 -4.19
CA ARG A 240 15.20 -8.30 -4.77
C ARG A 240 13.78 -7.93 -5.16
N ALA A 241 13.05 -7.23 -4.29
CA ALA A 241 11.70 -6.75 -4.57
C ALA A 241 11.70 -5.86 -5.81
N THR A 242 12.62 -4.91 -5.90
CA THR A 242 12.77 -4.01 -7.06
C THR A 242 13.05 -4.80 -8.34
N LYS A 243 14.01 -5.74 -8.32
CA LYS A 243 14.32 -6.59 -9.48
C LYS A 243 13.12 -7.43 -9.91
N TRP A 244 12.40 -8.01 -8.96
CA TRP A 244 11.23 -8.86 -9.22
C TRP A 244 10.03 -8.05 -9.71
N SER A 245 9.79 -6.84 -9.19
CA SER A 245 8.78 -5.91 -9.70
C SER A 245 9.08 -5.50 -11.14
N LEU A 246 10.32 -5.15 -11.46
CA LEU A 246 10.70 -4.72 -12.82
C LEU A 246 10.60 -5.88 -13.82
N THR A 247 11.20 -7.03 -13.51
CA THR A 247 11.33 -8.14 -14.46
C THR A 247 10.13 -9.09 -14.45
N GLY A 248 9.52 -9.30 -13.29
CA GLY A 248 8.44 -10.25 -13.06
C GLY A 248 7.03 -9.64 -13.15
N TYR A 249 6.90 -8.33 -13.00
CA TYR A 249 5.61 -7.62 -13.12
C TYR A 249 5.58 -6.63 -14.28
N LEU A 250 6.46 -5.62 -14.31
CA LEU A 250 6.39 -4.54 -15.30
C LEU A 250 6.60 -5.06 -16.74
N LEU A 251 7.62 -5.88 -16.97
CA LEU A 251 7.87 -6.46 -18.30
C LEU A 251 6.68 -7.34 -18.77
N PRO A 252 6.17 -8.31 -17.98
CA PRO A 252 4.96 -9.04 -18.33
C PRO A 252 3.74 -8.16 -18.56
N MET A 253 3.56 -7.07 -17.82
CA MET A 253 2.47 -6.10 -18.03
C MET A 253 2.57 -5.43 -19.41
N ILE A 254 3.75 -5.01 -19.84
CA ILE A 254 3.97 -4.45 -21.18
C ILE A 254 3.64 -5.49 -22.27
N VAL A 255 4.10 -6.73 -22.08
CA VAL A 255 3.80 -7.84 -23.01
C VAL A 255 2.30 -8.13 -23.07
N LEU A 256 1.64 -8.24 -21.92
CA LEU A 256 0.19 -8.42 -21.84
C LEU A 256 -0.55 -7.24 -22.46
N PHE A 257 -0.03 -6.03 -22.37
CA PHE A 257 -0.63 -4.87 -23.01
C PHE A 257 -0.70 -5.02 -24.53
N VAL A 258 0.44 -5.30 -25.17
CA VAL A 258 0.49 -5.54 -26.63
C VAL A 258 -0.40 -6.73 -27.02
N LEU A 259 -0.34 -7.83 -26.27
CA LEU A 259 -1.12 -9.02 -26.55
C LEU A 259 -2.63 -8.79 -26.36
N SER A 260 -3.05 -7.99 -25.37
CA SER A 260 -4.46 -7.68 -25.14
C SER A 260 -5.08 -6.99 -26.35
N ILE A 261 -4.35 -6.03 -26.96
CA ILE A 261 -4.77 -5.33 -28.17
C ILE A 261 -4.85 -6.32 -29.34
N ALA A 262 -3.79 -7.09 -29.57
CA ALA A 262 -3.72 -8.04 -30.67
C ALA A 262 -4.85 -9.08 -30.61
N TYR A 263 -5.11 -9.64 -29.43
CA TYR A 263 -6.16 -10.65 -29.24
C TYR A 263 -7.57 -10.05 -29.23
N ALA A 264 -7.77 -8.84 -28.71
CA ALA A 264 -9.06 -8.15 -28.83
C ALA A 264 -9.43 -7.93 -30.30
N ILE A 265 -8.48 -7.52 -31.15
CA ILE A 265 -8.69 -7.35 -32.59
C ILE A 265 -8.89 -8.71 -33.27
N ARG A 266 -8.02 -9.70 -33.01
CA ARG A 266 -8.06 -11.02 -33.65
C ARG A 266 -9.34 -11.80 -33.34
N TYR A 267 -9.92 -11.59 -32.17
CA TYR A 267 -11.14 -12.26 -31.70
C TYR A 267 -12.37 -11.34 -31.70
N ARG A 268 -12.32 -10.20 -32.40
CA ARG A 268 -13.44 -9.23 -32.53
C ARG A 268 -14.75 -9.82 -33.07
N ARG A 269 -14.72 -10.99 -33.70
CA ARG A 269 -15.95 -11.70 -34.13
C ARG A 269 -16.73 -12.32 -32.97
N TRP A 270 -16.08 -12.53 -31.82
CA TRP A 270 -16.65 -13.17 -30.63
C TRP A 270 -16.99 -12.17 -29.52
N THR A 271 -16.48 -10.94 -29.60
CA THR A 271 -16.54 -9.90 -28.56
C THR A 271 -16.79 -8.52 -29.19
N SER A 272 -16.94 -7.49 -28.37
CA SER A 272 -16.94 -6.09 -28.80
C SER A 272 -15.75 -5.36 -28.16
N LEU A 273 -15.07 -4.50 -28.92
CA LEU A 273 -14.04 -3.61 -28.37
C LEU A 273 -14.61 -2.58 -27.37
N ARG A 274 -15.93 -2.38 -27.39
CA ARG A 274 -16.65 -1.55 -26.41
C ARG A 274 -17.11 -2.35 -25.19
N ARG A 275 -16.61 -3.56 -24.97
CA ARG A 275 -17.08 -4.37 -23.84
C ARG A 275 -16.45 -3.94 -22.51
N GLY A 276 -15.19 -3.48 -22.54
CA GLY A 276 -14.43 -3.11 -21.34
C GLY A 276 -14.48 -1.64 -20.92
N TRP A 277 -14.84 -0.72 -21.83
CA TRP A 277 -14.58 0.72 -21.61
C TRP A 277 -15.23 1.30 -20.35
N LEU A 278 -16.43 0.86 -19.97
CA LEU A 278 -17.11 1.40 -18.78
C LEU A 278 -16.38 1.00 -17.49
N LEU A 279 -15.91 -0.24 -17.40
CA LEU A 279 -15.13 -0.71 -16.25
C LEU A 279 -13.75 -0.04 -16.21
N SER A 280 -13.13 0.16 -17.37
CA SER A 280 -11.87 0.92 -17.47
C SER A 280 -12.03 2.39 -17.08
N LEU A 281 -13.16 3.02 -17.46
CA LEU A 281 -13.44 4.40 -17.09
C LEU A 281 -13.71 4.51 -15.58
N ALA A 282 -14.44 3.56 -15.00
CA ALA A 282 -14.63 3.48 -13.56
C ALA A 282 -13.29 3.29 -12.82
N TYR A 283 -12.45 2.36 -13.27
CA TYR A 283 -11.09 2.19 -12.76
C TYR A 283 -10.30 3.51 -12.80
N PHE A 284 -10.22 4.16 -13.97
CA PHE A 284 -9.43 5.38 -14.13
C PHE A 284 -9.95 6.51 -13.26
N GLY A 285 -11.26 6.76 -13.25
CA GLY A 285 -11.87 7.83 -12.47
C GLY A 285 -11.70 7.64 -10.96
N LEU A 286 -11.93 6.42 -10.47
CA LEU A 286 -11.75 6.08 -9.05
C LEU A 286 -10.28 6.18 -8.64
N TYR A 287 -9.35 5.62 -9.43
CA TYR A 287 -7.93 5.67 -9.11
C TYR A 287 -7.37 7.08 -9.21
N ALA A 288 -7.76 7.88 -10.21
CA ALA A 288 -7.33 9.27 -10.29
C ALA A 288 -7.80 10.11 -9.10
N ALA A 289 -9.05 9.91 -8.65
CA ALA A 289 -9.56 10.53 -7.43
C ALA A 289 -8.79 10.07 -6.19
N PHE A 290 -8.44 8.80 -6.11
CA PHE A 290 -7.63 8.25 -5.03
C PHE A 290 -6.17 8.75 -5.04
N THR A 291 -5.55 8.88 -6.22
CA THR A 291 -4.21 9.49 -6.38
C THR A 291 -4.21 10.93 -5.87
N TRP A 292 -5.26 11.70 -6.18
CA TRP A 292 -5.43 13.05 -5.63
C TRP A 292 -5.60 13.03 -4.10
N ASN A 293 -6.29 12.01 -3.57
CA ASN A 293 -6.47 11.83 -2.14
C ASN A 293 -5.16 11.56 -1.39
N MET A 294 -4.12 11.11 -2.09
CA MET A 294 -2.85 10.64 -1.55
C MET A 294 -1.66 11.60 -1.77
N ILE A 295 -1.92 12.87 -2.09
CA ILE A 295 -0.84 13.85 -2.32
C ILE A 295 0.14 13.93 -1.14
N ALA A 296 -0.36 13.85 0.10
CA ALA A 296 0.50 13.82 1.29
C ALA A 296 1.35 12.54 1.37
N GLY A 297 0.84 11.40 0.91
CA GLY A 297 1.60 10.14 0.83
C GLY A 297 2.71 10.18 -0.23
N PHE A 298 2.47 10.85 -1.37
CA PHE A 298 3.54 11.08 -2.35
C PHE A 298 4.65 11.98 -1.78
N ARG A 299 4.28 13.02 -1.02
CA ARG A 299 5.25 13.87 -0.30
C ARG A 299 6.06 13.06 0.72
N SER A 300 5.38 12.23 1.53
CA SER A 300 6.06 11.44 2.56
C SER A 300 7.09 10.46 1.98
N GLN A 301 6.89 9.99 0.75
CA GLN A 301 7.82 9.13 0.02
C GLN A 301 8.99 9.90 -0.60
N SER A 302 8.75 11.10 -1.14
CA SER A 302 9.79 11.91 -1.77
C SER A 302 10.72 12.60 -0.78
N ASP A 303 10.30 12.72 0.49
CA ASP A 303 11.03 13.49 1.47
C ASP A 303 12.09 12.66 2.20
N GLY A 304 13.36 13.07 2.08
CA GLY A 304 14.46 12.57 2.89
C GLY A 304 14.62 13.33 4.21
N GLN A 305 15.81 13.23 4.83
CA GLN A 305 16.16 14.06 5.99
C GLN A 305 16.31 15.55 5.64
N GLY A 306 16.57 15.88 4.36
CA GLY A 306 16.74 17.25 3.86
C GLY A 306 15.44 18.06 3.71
N ALA A 307 15.49 19.16 2.96
CA ALA A 307 14.34 20.05 2.74
C ALA A 307 13.14 19.29 2.13
N PRO A 308 11.89 19.70 2.44
CA PRO A 308 10.69 19.07 1.89
C PRO A 308 10.65 19.13 0.36
N SER A 309 10.01 18.14 -0.25
CA SER A 309 9.73 18.13 -1.69
C SER A 309 8.97 19.37 -2.13
N THR A 310 9.40 19.93 -3.27
CA THR A 310 8.71 21.07 -3.88
C THR A 310 7.41 20.60 -4.52
N ASP A 311 6.41 21.48 -4.57
CA ASP A 311 5.13 21.19 -5.21
C ASP A 311 5.30 20.69 -6.65
N GLY A 312 6.22 21.28 -7.41
CA GLY A 312 6.52 20.85 -8.78
C GLY A 312 7.04 19.40 -8.89
N SER A 313 7.82 18.92 -7.93
CA SER A 313 8.31 17.53 -7.92
C SER A 313 7.19 16.52 -7.65
N VAL A 314 6.30 16.85 -6.71
CA VAL A 314 5.13 16.04 -6.37
C VAL A 314 4.13 16.05 -7.53
N GLU A 315 3.90 17.21 -8.16
CA GLU A 315 3.08 17.34 -9.36
C GLU A 315 3.61 16.46 -10.51
N ALA A 316 4.92 16.45 -10.75
CA ALA A 316 5.53 15.60 -11.77
C ALA A 316 5.29 14.10 -11.49
N LEU A 317 5.42 13.66 -10.24
CA LEU A 317 5.11 12.28 -9.83
C LEU A 317 3.63 11.94 -10.05
N ILE A 318 2.72 12.84 -9.68
CA ILE A 318 1.28 12.67 -9.90
C ILE A 318 0.97 12.57 -11.39
N ILE A 319 1.53 13.44 -12.22
CA ILE A 319 1.35 13.42 -13.67
C ILE A 319 1.83 12.09 -14.25
N LEU A 320 3.03 11.63 -13.87
CA LEU A 320 3.56 10.35 -14.28
C LEU A 320 2.63 9.20 -13.86
N ASN A 321 2.14 9.22 -12.62
CA ASN A 321 1.21 8.22 -12.12
C ASN A 321 -0.11 8.22 -12.91
N VAL A 322 -0.67 9.39 -13.22
CA VAL A 322 -1.88 9.51 -14.05
C VAL A 322 -1.68 8.93 -15.46
N PHE A 323 -0.50 9.10 -16.06
CA PHE A 323 -0.18 8.45 -17.35
C PHE A 323 -0.12 6.93 -17.23
N ILE A 324 0.49 6.40 -16.17
CA ILE A 324 0.53 4.96 -15.88
C ILE A 324 -0.90 4.42 -15.67
N LEU A 325 -1.72 5.15 -14.92
CA LEU A 325 -3.13 4.79 -14.69
C LEU A 325 -3.94 4.79 -15.99
N ALA A 326 -3.71 5.76 -16.88
CA ALA A 326 -4.36 5.80 -18.19
C ALA A 326 -3.93 4.60 -19.05
N ALA A 327 -2.64 4.26 -19.07
CA ALA A 327 -2.15 3.08 -19.77
C ALA A 327 -2.78 1.78 -19.22
N THR A 328 -2.85 1.64 -17.89
CA THR A 328 -3.49 0.48 -17.23
C THR A 328 -5.00 0.43 -17.49
N ALA A 329 -5.68 1.57 -17.60
CA ALA A 329 -7.10 1.62 -17.97
C ALA A 329 -7.34 1.13 -19.41
N ILE A 330 -6.47 1.53 -20.35
CA ILE A 330 -6.50 1.06 -21.74
C ILE A 330 -6.22 -0.45 -21.79
N LEU A 331 -5.18 -0.91 -21.10
CA LEU A 331 -4.87 -2.33 -20.95
C LEU A 331 -6.06 -3.11 -20.37
N THR A 332 -6.71 -2.59 -19.33
CA THR A 332 -7.91 -3.19 -18.72
C THR A 332 -9.04 -3.33 -19.75
N SER A 333 -9.24 -2.32 -20.62
CA SER A 333 -10.31 -2.32 -21.63
C SER A 333 -10.07 -3.38 -22.70
N PHE A 334 -8.83 -3.47 -23.18
CA PHE A 334 -8.44 -4.46 -24.17
C PHE A 334 -8.37 -5.87 -23.59
N SER A 335 -7.93 -6.03 -22.33
CA SER A 335 -7.98 -7.30 -21.60
C SER A 335 -9.42 -7.80 -21.44
N ALA A 336 -10.36 -6.91 -21.08
CA ALA A 336 -11.77 -7.26 -21.02
C ALA A 336 -12.32 -7.75 -22.37
N SER A 337 -11.96 -7.05 -23.46
CA SER A 337 -12.42 -7.39 -24.80
C SER A 337 -11.78 -8.70 -25.30
N GLY A 338 -10.45 -8.81 -25.19
CA GLY A 338 -9.65 -9.96 -25.61
C GLY A 338 -9.95 -11.22 -24.80
N GLY A 339 -10.10 -11.09 -23.48
CA GLY A 339 -10.48 -12.19 -22.59
C GLY A 339 -11.85 -12.76 -22.95
N ASP A 340 -12.86 -11.91 -23.16
CA ASP A 340 -14.19 -12.36 -23.58
C ASP A 340 -14.16 -13.05 -24.94
N GLY A 341 -13.43 -12.48 -25.91
CA GLY A 341 -13.26 -13.07 -27.23
C GLY A 341 -12.56 -14.44 -27.18
N LEU A 342 -11.52 -14.57 -26.36
CA LEU A 342 -10.79 -15.82 -26.14
C LEU A 342 -11.69 -16.89 -25.51
N TRP A 343 -12.33 -16.59 -24.37
CA TRP A 343 -13.20 -17.54 -23.67
C TRP A 343 -14.36 -18.01 -24.56
N ARG A 344 -15.03 -17.09 -25.26
CA ARG A 344 -16.13 -17.42 -26.17
C ARG A 344 -15.68 -18.28 -27.34
N SER A 345 -14.50 -18.00 -27.89
CA SER A 345 -13.92 -18.83 -28.96
C SER A 345 -13.57 -20.25 -28.49
N MET A 346 -13.41 -20.45 -27.18
CA MET A 346 -13.21 -21.76 -26.54
C MET A 346 -14.53 -22.37 -26.02
N GLY A 347 -15.68 -21.76 -26.31
CA GLY A 347 -17.00 -22.26 -25.92
C GLY A 347 -17.46 -21.84 -24.52
N PHE A 348 -16.77 -20.94 -23.85
CA PHE A 348 -17.12 -20.47 -22.51
C PHE A 348 -17.76 -19.07 -22.53
N LYS A 349 -18.90 -18.90 -21.85
CA LYS A 349 -19.51 -17.60 -21.56
C LYS A 349 -19.34 -17.27 -20.07
N LEU A 350 -18.17 -16.75 -19.70
CA LEU A 350 -17.84 -16.45 -18.29
C LEU A 350 -18.25 -15.05 -17.83
N TRP A 351 -18.55 -14.15 -18.77
CA TRP A 351 -19.02 -12.79 -18.48
C TRP A 351 -20.40 -12.58 -19.12
N PRO A 352 -21.45 -12.29 -18.34
CA PRO A 352 -22.75 -11.91 -18.89
C PRO A 352 -22.68 -10.58 -19.64
N SER A 353 -23.63 -10.38 -20.56
CA SER A 353 -23.82 -9.11 -21.28
C SER A 353 -24.97 -8.34 -20.67
N TRP A 354 -24.88 -7.01 -20.64
CA TRP A 354 -26.02 -6.13 -20.28
C TRP A 354 -27.27 -6.39 -21.13
N ARG A 355 -27.12 -6.99 -22.32
CA ARG A 355 -28.26 -7.36 -23.18
C ARG A 355 -28.92 -8.67 -22.80
N ASP A 356 -28.32 -9.47 -21.92
CA ASP A 356 -28.92 -10.72 -21.46
C ASP A 356 -30.17 -10.40 -20.60
N ALA A 357 -31.30 -11.07 -20.87
CA ALA A 357 -32.57 -10.79 -20.18
C ALA A 357 -32.47 -10.90 -18.64
N ASP A 358 -31.68 -11.87 -18.15
CA ASP A 358 -31.41 -12.06 -16.72
C ASP A 358 -30.05 -11.46 -16.28
N PHE A 359 -29.55 -10.39 -16.93
CA PHE A 359 -28.31 -9.75 -16.50
C PHE A 359 -28.39 -9.30 -15.04
N GLY A 360 -29.43 -8.56 -14.67
CA GLY A 360 -29.63 -8.08 -13.30
C GLY A 360 -29.66 -9.21 -12.27
N GLY A 361 -30.36 -10.32 -12.55
CA GLY A 361 -30.39 -11.47 -11.63
C GLY A 361 -29.04 -12.17 -11.54
N GLN A 362 -28.28 -12.24 -12.65
CA GLN A 362 -26.90 -12.73 -12.64
C GLN A 362 -25.97 -11.83 -11.80
N VAL A 363 -26.16 -10.50 -11.82
CA VAL A 363 -25.39 -9.57 -10.96
C VAL A 363 -25.64 -9.87 -9.50
N LEU A 364 -26.89 -9.96 -9.05
CA LEU A 364 -27.20 -10.24 -7.65
C LEU A 364 -26.66 -11.60 -7.19
N ARG A 365 -26.78 -12.64 -8.02
CA ARG A 365 -26.22 -13.96 -7.70
C ARG A 365 -24.70 -13.94 -7.63
N SER A 366 -24.06 -13.19 -8.53
CA SER A 366 -22.59 -13.01 -8.54
C SER A 366 -22.12 -12.22 -7.32
N MET A 367 -22.83 -11.18 -6.90
CA MET A 367 -22.53 -10.41 -5.69
C MET A 367 -22.63 -11.30 -4.43
N LYS A 368 -23.72 -12.04 -4.27
CA LYS A 368 -23.89 -12.97 -3.13
C LYS A 368 -22.81 -14.05 -3.10
N THR A 369 -22.51 -14.61 -4.27
CA THR A 369 -21.42 -15.59 -4.44
C THR A 369 -20.08 -14.93 -4.08
N GLY A 370 -19.83 -13.72 -4.59
CA GLY A 370 -18.63 -12.94 -4.36
C GLY A 370 -18.36 -12.71 -2.88
N TYR A 371 -19.35 -12.29 -2.10
CA TYR A 371 -19.20 -12.18 -0.64
C TYR A 371 -18.74 -13.49 -0.02
N GLY A 372 -19.42 -14.58 -0.34
CA GLY A 372 -19.06 -15.90 0.16
C GLY A 372 -17.62 -16.30 -0.22
N LEU A 373 -17.21 -16.04 -1.46
CA LEU A 373 -15.85 -16.35 -1.92
C LEU A 373 -14.80 -15.42 -1.29
N GLY A 374 -15.09 -14.13 -1.12
CA GLY A 374 -14.21 -13.17 -0.44
C GLY A 374 -13.89 -13.61 0.99
N LEU A 375 -14.90 -14.08 1.74
CA LEU A 375 -14.71 -14.63 3.08
C LEU A 375 -13.84 -15.91 3.10
N ILE A 376 -13.94 -16.73 2.06
CA ILE A 376 -13.05 -17.90 1.91
C ILE A 376 -11.62 -17.45 1.65
N ILE A 377 -11.43 -16.45 0.79
CA ILE A 377 -10.11 -15.92 0.47
C ILE A 377 -9.47 -15.27 1.70
N LEU A 378 -10.22 -14.47 2.49
CA LEU A 378 -9.77 -13.91 3.77
C LEU A 378 -9.25 -14.98 4.72
N GLY A 379 -10.01 -16.05 4.92
CA GLY A 379 -9.59 -17.16 5.77
C GLY A 379 -8.39 -17.92 5.22
N ALA A 380 -8.35 -18.17 3.91
CA ALA A 380 -7.21 -18.81 3.26
C ALA A 380 -5.94 -17.97 3.42
N GLN A 381 -6.02 -16.67 3.17
CA GLN A 381 -4.93 -15.72 3.35
C GLN A 381 -4.41 -15.71 4.79
N SER A 382 -5.33 -15.68 5.77
CA SER A 382 -4.98 -15.73 7.20
C SER A 382 -4.20 -16.99 7.58
N VAL A 383 -4.64 -18.16 7.09
CA VAL A 383 -3.95 -19.43 7.33
C VAL A 383 -2.61 -19.48 6.62
N ILE A 384 -2.51 -18.93 5.40
CA ILE A 384 -1.25 -18.86 4.66
C ILE A 384 -0.23 -17.99 5.42
N PHE A 385 -0.61 -16.80 5.89
CA PHE A 385 0.29 -15.95 6.67
C PHE A 385 0.77 -16.63 7.94
N LEU A 386 -0.11 -17.27 8.70
CA LEU A 386 0.28 -18.03 9.88
C LEU A 386 1.29 -19.16 9.53
N GLY A 387 1.08 -19.83 8.39
CA GLY A 387 2.01 -20.84 7.90
C GLY A 387 3.36 -20.27 7.45
N LEU A 388 3.37 -19.09 6.83
CA LEU A 388 4.58 -18.40 6.39
C LEU A 388 5.38 -17.81 7.56
N ASP A 389 4.71 -17.32 8.59
CA ASP A 389 5.35 -16.92 9.85
C ASP A 389 6.04 -18.13 10.49
N GLY A 390 5.32 -19.25 10.66
CA GLY A 390 5.89 -20.47 11.24
C GLY A 390 6.98 -21.14 10.39
N TRP A 391 6.98 -20.97 9.07
CA TRP A 391 7.94 -21.62 8.17
C TRP A 391 9.15 -20.74 7.81
N LEU A 392 8.92 -19.48 7.46
CA LEU A 392 9.94 -18.55 6.99
C LEU A 392 10.33 -17.50 8.04
N GLY A 393 9.62 -17.43 9.17
CA GLY A 393 9.75 -16.33 10.12
C GLY A 393 9.33 -15.01 9.47
N SER A 394 8.21 -15.00 8.73
CA SER A 394 7.79 -13.81 8.02
C SER A 394 7.36 -12.69 8.97
N PHE A 395 7.84 -11.49 8.72
CA PHE A 395 7.56 -10.29 9.51
C PHE A 395 7.20 -9.12 8.60
N THR A 396 6.69 -8.04 9.18
CA THR A 396 6.18 -6.88 8.43
C THR A 396 6.86 -5.60 8.89
N GLY A 397 7.17 -4.73 7.94
CA GLY A 397 7.48 -3.32 8.19
C GLY A 397 6.25 -2.44 8.04
N SER A 398 6.46 -1.16 7.73
CA SER A 398 5.42 -0.15 7.56
C SER A 398 5.56 0.59 6.24
N ASP A 399 4.48 1.13 5.69
CA ASP A 399 4.51 1.97 4.50
C ASP A 399 3.67 3.23 4.69
N ALA A 400 4.33 4.31 5.10
CA ALA A 400 3.68 5.60 5.30
C ALA A 400 3.09 6.17 3.99
N SER A 401 3.64 5.80 2.82
CA SER A 401 3.14 6.30 1.54
C SER A 401 1.72 5.84 1.26
N GLN A 402 1.30 4.68 1.79
CA GLN A 402 -0.05 4.10 1.64
C GLN A 402 -0.93 4.22 2.89
N SER A 403 -0.47 4.97 3.89
CA SER A 403 -1.18 5.19 5.15
C SER A 403 -2.44 6.04 4.97
N THR A 404 -3.50 5.69 5.71
CA THR A 404 -4.74 6.49 5.79
C THR A 404 -4.50 7.85 6.44
N TYR A 405 -3.48 7.98 7.29
CA TYR A 405 -3.05 9.25 7.88
C TYR A 405 -2.49 10.24 6.84
N ASN A 406 -2.10 9.73 5.66
CA ASN A 406 -1.68 10.49 4.49
C ASN A 406 -2.80 10.69 3.45
N MET A 407 -4.04 10.33 3.80
CA MET A 407 -5.22 10.58 2.97
C MET A 407 -5.98 11.81 3.43
N THR A 408 -6.35 12.68 2.50
CA THR A 408 -7.24 13.83 2.79
C THR A 408 -8.63 13.35 3.20
N TYR A 409 -9.11 12.29 2.57
CA TYR A 409 -10.41 11.67 2.78
C TYR A 409 -10.23 10.15 2.95
N PRO A 410 -9.97 9.65 4.18
CA PRO A 410 -9.73 8.22 4.45
C PRO A 410 -10.87 7.31 3.97
N TRP A 411 -12.11 7.80 3.98
CA TRP A 411 -13.29 7.06 3.50
C TRP A 411 -13.25 6.71 2.00
N LEU A 412 -12.35 7.31 1.22
CA LEU A 412 -12.11 6.94 -0.18
C LEU A 412 -11.19 5.72 -0.34
N LEU A 413 -10.49 5.26 0.70
CA LEU A 413 -9.67 4.04 0.67
C LEU A 413 -10.32 2.85 -0.05
N PRO A 414 -11.61 2.51 0.18
CA PRO A 414 -12.27 1.37 -0.46
C PRO A 414 -12.50 1.54 -1.96
N SER A 415 -12.29 2.74 -2.53
CA SER A 415 -12.27 2.90 -3.98
C SER A 415 -11.16 2.07 -4.62
N LEU A 416 -10.04 1.88 -3.92
CA LEU A 416 -8.95 1.00 -4.36
C LEU A 416 -9.39 -0.45 -4.50
N ALA A 417 -10.25 -0.96 -3.61
CA ALA A 417 -10.78 -2.32 -3.71
C ALA A 417 -11.46 -2.56 -5.06
N TRP A 418 -12.18 -1.56 -5.58
CA TRP A 418 -12.78 -1.62 -6.92
C TRP A 418 -11.75 -1.48 -8.03
N CYS A 419 -10.77 -0.60 -7.87
CA CYS A 419 -9.69 -0.45 -8.83
C CYS A 419 -8.91 -1.76 -9.01
N ALA A 420 -8.51 -2.40 -7.91
CA ALA A 420 -7.83 -3.70 -7.91
C ALA A 420 -8.75 -4.78 -8.47
N GLY A 421 -9.93 -4.97 -7.87
CA GLY A 421 -10.87 -6.02 -8.28
C GLY A 421 -11.34 -5.92 -9.74
N ILE A 422 -11.42 -4.71 -10.33
CA ILE A 422 -11.73 -4.56 -11.76
C ILE A 422 -10.51 -4.84 -12.62
N SER A 423 -9.40 -4.15 -12.39
CA SER A 423 -8.25 -4.19 -13.31
C SER A 423 -7.57 -5.56 -13.27
N GLU A 424 -7.33 -6.10 -12.08
CA GLU A 424 -6.56 -7.32 -11.90
C GLU A 424 -7.32 -8.58 -12.34
N GLU A 425 -8.63 -8.62 -12.09
CA GLU A 425 -9.46 -9.73 -12.57
C GLU A 425 -9.59 -9.73 -14.09
N LEU A 426 -9.66 -8.55 -14.72
CA LEU A 426 -9.72 -8.45 -16.18
C LEU A 426 -8.37 -8.79 -16.83
N ILE A 427 -7.26 -8.30 -16.28
CA ILE A 427 -5.92 -8.50 -16.84
C ILE A 427 -5.44 -9.93 -16.59
N TYR A 428 -5.38 -10.37 -15.33
CA TYR A 428 -4.72 -11.63 -14.97
C TYR A 428 -5.64 -12.84 -15.11
N ARG A 429 -6.85 -12.77 -14.54
CA ARG A 429 -7.75 -13.93 -14.47
C ARG A 429 -8.56 -14.07 -15.75
N PHE A 430 -9.04 -12.98 -16.33
CA PHE A 430 -9.91 -13.07 -17.50
C PHE A 430 -9.12 -13.15 -18.80
N PHE A 431 -8.17 -12.24 -19.03
CA PHE A 431 -7.40 -12.20 -20.27
C PHE A 431 -6.19 -13.15 -20.24
N ALA A 432 -5.24 -12.93 -19.35
CA ALA A 432 -3.95 -13.63 -19.38
C ALA A 432 -4.14 -15.15 -19.17
N PHE A 433 -4.97 -15.57 -18.21
CA PHE A 433 -5.29 -17.00 -18.07
C PHE A 433 -5.93 -17.58 -19.35
N ALA A 434 -6.89 -16.91 -19.99
CA ALA A 434 -7.47 -17.40 -21.25
C ALA A 434 -6.42 -17.58 -22.34
N LEU A 435 -5.46 -16.64 -22.40
CA LEU A 435 -4.36 -16.63 -23.34
C LEU A 435 -3.42 -17.82 -23.08
N PHE A 436 -2.92 -17.99 -21.86
CA PHE A 436 -2.03 -19.10 -21.50
C PHE A 436 -2.73 -20.45 -21.68
N ARG A 437 -4.01 -20.56 -21.33
CA ARG A 437 -4.80 -21.77 -21.58
C ARG A 437 -4.83 -22.11 -23.06
N ARG A 438 -5.07 -21.10 -23.90
CA ARG A 438 -5.09 -21.30 -25.35
C ARG A 438 -3.72 -21.72 -25.89
N TRP A 439 -2.64 -21.13 -25.39
CA TRP A 439 -1.28 -21.49 -25.80
C TRP A 439 -0.92 -22.91 -25.38
N LEU A 440 -1.16 -23.29 -24.12
CA LEU A 440 -0.83 -24.63 -23.62
C LEU A 440 -1.63 -25.73 -24.30
N ILE A 441 -2.95 -25.52 -24.50
CA ILE A 441 -3.78 -26.49 -25.24
C ILE A 441 -3.39 -26.54 -26.72
N GLY A 442 -3.11 -25.39 -27.33
CA GLY A 442 -2.66 -25.31 -28.73
C GLY A 442 -1.31 -26.01 -28.94
N LEU A 443 -0.37 -25.82 -28.03
CA LEU A 443 0.94 -26.48 -28.04
C LEU A 443 0.78 -28.00 -27.86
N ALA A 444 -0.02 -28.44 -26.90
CA ALA A 444 -0.30 -29.86 -26.71
C ALA A 444 -0.94 -30.49 -27.96
N ARG A 445 -1.87 -29.79 -28.61
CA ARG A 445 -2.46 -30.22 -29.90
C ARG A 445 -1.40 -30.32 -31.00
N LEU A 446 -0.51 -29.33 -31.09
CA LEU A 446 0.56 -29.30 -32.09
C LEU A 446 1.54 -30.47 -31.91
N VAL A 447 1.97 -30.72 -30.67
CA VAL A 447 2.96 -31.77 -30.35
C VAL A 447 2.36 -33.17 -30.48
N THR A 448 1.10 -33.36 -30.07
CA THR A 448 0.48 -34.71 -30.05
C THR A 448 -0.33 -35.03 -31.32
N GLY A 449 -0.59 -34.05 -32.18
CA GLY A 449 -1.43 -34.19 -33.38
C GLY A 449 -2.92 -34.40 -33.09
N ARG A 450 -3.36 -34.33 -31.82
CA ARG A 450 -4.74 -34.64 -31.39
C ARG A 450 -5.20 -33.72 -30.27
N GLU A 451 -6.52 -33.68 -30.05
CA GLU A 451 -7.06 -32.98 -28.87
C GLU A 451 -6.53 -33.59 -27.57
N PRO A 452 -6.09 -32.76 -26.60
CA PRO A 452 -5.84 -33.24 -25.25
C PRO A 452 -7.09 -33.87 -24.66
N GLY A 453 -6.95 -35.06 -24.06
CA GLY A 453 -8.04 -35.69 -23.31
C GLY A 453 -8.48 -34.83 -22.11
N ARG A 454 -9.65 -35.13 -21.52
CA ARG A 454 -10.25 -34.31 -20.44
C ARG A 454 -9.30 -34.06 -19.26
N LEU A 455 -8.57 -35.09 -18.82
CA LEU A 455 -7.62 -34.96 -17.72
C LEU A 455 -6.44 -34.04 -18.09
N ALA A 456 -5.85 -34.25 -19.27
CA ALA A 456 -4.77 -33.41 -19.76
C ALA A 456 -5.22 -31.96 -19.96
N ALA A 457 -6.41 -31.73 -20.52
CA ALA A 457 -6.97 -30.39 -20.66
C ALA A 457 -7.23 -29.71 -19.31
N GLY A 458 -7.65 -30.48 -18.29
CA GLY A 458 -7.78 -30.01 -16.91
C GLY A 458 -6.45 -29.59 -16.31
N ALA A 459 -5.42 -30.44 -16.42
CA ALA A 459 -4.08 -30.14 -15.93
C ALA A 459 -3.45 -28.93 -16.63
N LEU A 460 -3.59 -28.82 -17.96
CA LEU A 460 -3.13 -27.66 -18.72
C LEU A 460 -3.90 -26.39 -18.38
N THR A 461 -5.19 -26.51 -18.06
CA THR A 461 -6.00 -25.36 -17.60
C THR A 461 -5.53 -24.89 -16.22
N PHE A 462 -5.20 -25.82 -15.31
CA PHE A 462 -4.60 -25.46 -14.02
C PHE A 462 -3.22 -24.82 -14.20
N ALA A 463 -2.34 -25.42 -15.02
CA ALA A 463 -1.02 -24.88 -15.31
C ALA A 463 -1.08 -23.47 -15.94
N ALA A 464 -2.11 -23.20 -16.75
CA ALA A 464 -2.34 -21.87 -17.35
C ALA A 464 -2.66 -20.77 -16.33
N MET A 465 -3.06 -21.10 -15.09
CA MET A 465 -3.28 -20.13 -14.02
C MET A 465 -1.97 -19.67 -13.38
N LEU A 466 -0.89 -20.46 -13.49
CA LEU A 466 0.36 -20.19 -12.78
C LEU A 466 1.08 -18.93 -13.29
N PRO A 467 1.34 -18.73 -14.61
CA PRO A 467 2.02 -17.54 -15.07
C PRO A 467 1.33 -16.21 -14.70
N PRO A 468 0.02 -16.02 -14.94
CA PRO A 468 -0.63 -14.76 -14.57
C PRO A 468 -0.70 -14.54 -13.06
N SER A 469 -0.83 -15.62 -12.26
CA SER A 469 -0.77 -15.50 -10.79
C SER A 469 0.61 -15.08 -10.30
N LEU A 470 1.68 -15.58 -10.95
CA LEU A 470 3.05 -15.20 -10.65
C LEU A 470 3.33 -13.74 -11.03
N PHE A 471 2.89 -13.28 -12.20
CA PHE A 471 3.04 -11.87 -12.61
C PHE A 471 2.34 -10.93 -11.64
N TRP A 472 1.12 -11.29 -11.26
CA TRP A 472 0.37 -10.55 -10.25
C TRP A 472 1.09 -10.51 -8.90
N ALA A 473 1.59 -11.66 -8.44
CA ALA A 473 2.34 -11.75 -7.19
C ALA A 473 3.61 -10.88 -7.18
N PHE A 474 4.35 -10.85 -8.30
CA PHE A 474 5.50 -9.95 -8.46
C PHE A 474 5.12 -8.46 -8.46
N GLY A 475 3.86 -8.09 -8.74
CA GLY A 475 3.41 -6.70 -8.62
C GLY A 475 3.26 -6.22 -7.17
N HIS A 476 3.31 -7.13 -6.21
CA HIS A 476 2.99 -6.89 -4.81
C HIS A 476 4.21 -7.07 -3.88
N VAL A 477 5.36 -7.44 -4.44
CA VAL A 477 6.60 -7.65 -3.67
C VAL A 477 7.20 -6.36 -3.09
N GLY A 478 6.68 -5.20 -3.50
CA GLY A 478 7.04 -3.91 -2.94
C GLY A 478 6.37 -3.60 -1.59
N TYR A 479 5.40 -4.40 -1.14
CA TYR A 479 4.89 -4.27 0.23
C TYR A 479 5.95 -4.71 1.24
N PRO A 480 6.07 -4.05 2.41
CA PRO A 480 7.08 -4.35 3.42
C PRO A 480 6.72 -5.64 4.19
N ILE A 481 6.71 -6.77 3.48
CA ILE A 481 6.55 -8.11 4.05
C ILE A 481 7.79 -8.92 3.70
N TYR A 482 8.51 -9.34 4.73
CA TYR A 482 9.79 -9.99 4.61
C TYR A 482 9.72 -11.42 5.16
N PRO A 483 10.50 -12.35 4.60
CA PRO A 483 11.27 -12.18 3.37
C PRO A 483 10.36 -12.10 2.13
N VAL A 484 10.77 -11.40 1.08
CA VAL A 484 9.90 -10.95 -0.05
C VAL A 484 9.16 -12.09 -0.77
N GLN A 485 9.75 -13.28 -0.82
CA GLN A 485 9.14 -14.49 -1.39
C GLN A 485 7.90 -14.97 -0.64
N SER A 486 7.71 -14.57 0.63
CA SER A 486 6.48 -14.86 1.39
C SER A 486 5.26 -14.35 0.62
N ARG A 487 5.33 -13.10 0.16
CA ARG A 487 4.30 -12.45 -0.67
C ARG A 487 4.09 -13.17 -2.00
N VAL A 488 5.17 -13.63 -2.64
CA VAL A 488 5.08 -14.38 -3.90
C VAL A 488 4.34 -15.70 -3.69
N ILE A 489 4.69 -16.46 -2.66
CA ILE A 489 4.07 -17.75 -2.34
C ILE A 489 2.60 -17.56 -2.00
N GLU A 490 2.29 -16.59 -1.14
CA GLU A 490 0.92 -16.24 -0.75
C GLU A 490 0.05 -15.94 -1.97
N LEU A 491 0.45 -14.96 -2.78
CA LEU A 491 -0.36 -14.47 -3.89
C LEU A 491 -0.40 -15.44 -5.07
N MET A 492 0.58 -16.33 -5.23
CA MET A 492 0.44 -17.44 -6.19
C MET A 492 -0.69 -18.40 -5.79
N ILE A 493 -0.79 -18.76 -4.51
CA ILE A 493 -1.86 -19.65 -4.01
C ILE A 493 -3.22 -18.97 -4.16
N ILE A 494 -3.33 -17.71 -3.73
CA ILE A 494 -4.57 -16.92 -3.86
C ILE A 494 -4.93 -16.69 -5.34
N GLY A 495 -3.97 -16.37 -6.19
CA GLY A 495 -4.18 -16.14 -7.62
C GLY A 495 -4.75 -17.36 -8.34
N VAL A 496 -4.20 -18.54 -8.04
CA VAL A 496 -4.72 -19.82 -8.57
C VAL A 496 -6.12 -20.11 -8.01
N LEU A 497 -6.36 -19.84 -6.73
CA LEU A 497 -7.68 -20.02 -6.10
C LEU A 497 -8.75 -19.15 -6.78
N ILE A 498 -8.46 -17.87 -7.03
CA ILE A 498 -9.37 -16.96 -7.73
C ILE A 498 -9.54 -17.40 -9.20
N GLY A 499 -8.47 -17.82 -9.88
CA GLY A 499 -8.54 -18.39 -11.22
C GLY A 499 -9.46 -19.62 -11.31
N TRP A 500 -9.44 -20.47 -10.29
CA TRP A 500 -10.37 -21.59 -10.17
C TRP A 500 -11.81 -21.14 -9.90
N PHE A 501 -12.03 -20.12 -9.05
CA PHE A 501 -13.34 -19.52 -8.86
C PHE A 501 -13.91 -18.91 -10.14
N LEU A 502 -13.08 -18.27 -10.99
CA LEU A 502 -13.50 -17.71 -12.26
C LEU A 502 -14.14 -18.79 -13.15
N LEU A 503 -13.49 -19.96 -13.28
CA LEU A 503 -14.03 -21.06 -14.08
C LEU A 503 -15.36 -21.60 -13.52
N ARG A 504 -15.54 -21.53 -12.20
CA ARG A 504 -16.68 -22.13 -11.53
C ARG A 504 -17.90 -21.21 -11.44
N PHE A 505 -17.67 -19.91 -11.28
CA PHE A 505 -18.68 -18.91 -10.93
C PHE A 505 -18.74 -17.72 -11.91
N GLY A 506 -17.75 -17.55 -12.77
CA GLY A 506 -17.70 -16.49 -13.78
C GLY A 506 -17.08 -15.19 -13.27
N LEU A 507 -16.85 -14.26 -14.20
CA LEU A 507 -16.05 -13.05 -14.00
C LEU A 507 -16.65 -12.11 -12.95
N MET A 508 -17.97 -11.89 -12.99
CA MET A 508 -18.60 -10.98 -12.03
C MET A 508 -18.46 -11.47 -10.59
N ALA A 509 -18.53 -12.79 -10.37
CA ALA A 509 -18.41 -13.35 -9.04
C ALA A 509 -17.00 -13.16 -8.46
N VAL A 510 -15.94 -13.32 -9.28
CA VAL A 510 -14.56 -13.09 -8.82
C VAL A 510 -14.24 -11.62 -8.64
N ILE A 511 -14.77 -10.71 -9.46
CA ILE A 511 -14.66 -9.26 -9.21
C ILE A 511 -15.29 -8.93 -7.85
N PHE A 512 -16.53 -9.35 -7.60
CA PHE A 512 -17.15 -9.12 -6.28
C PHE A 512 -16.39 -9.79 -5.13
N ALA A 513 -15.80 -10.97 -5.35
CA ALA A 513 -15.00 -11.64 -4.33
C ALA A 513 -13.74 -10.85 -3.96
N HIS A 514 -13.01 -10.38 -4.97
CA HIS A 514 -11.81 -9.57 -4.80
C HIS A 514 -12.14 -8.24 -4.13
N VAL A 515 -13.14 -7.52 -4.64
CA VAL A 515 -13.57 -6.25 -4.02
C VAL A 515 -14.02 -6.49 -2.57
N THR A 516 -14.71 -7.58 -2.27
CA THR A 516 -15.13 -7.89 -0.89
C THR A 516 -13.94 -8.15 0.02
N LEU A 517 -12.95 -8.93 -0.45
CA LEU A 517 -11.70 -9.19 0.27
C LEU A 517 -11.04 -7.86 0.68
N ASP A 518 -10.73 -7.02 -0.31
CA ASP A 518 -10.01 -5.77 -0.09
C ASP A 518 -10.83 -4.79 0.74
N ALA A 519 -12.13 -4.65 0.44
CA ALA A 519 -12.99 -3.76 1.19
C ALA A 519 -13.05 -4.14 2.67
N ILE A 520 -13.09 -5.43 3.01
CA ILE A 520 -13.06 -5.87 4.42
C ILE A 520 -11.71 -5.58 5.06
N LEU A 521 -10.59 -5.90 4.40
CA LEU A 521 -9.24 -5.62 4.92
C LEU A 521 -9.04 -4.13 5.18
N MET A 522 -9.37 -3.29 4.20
CA MET A 522 -9.30 -1.83 4.30
C MET A 522 -10.24 -1.28 5.37
N SER A 523 -11.41 -1.90 5.59
CA SER A 523 -12.33 -1.48 6.65
C SER A 523 -11.78 -1.79 8.04
N VAL A 524 -11.15 -2.95 8.20
CA VAL A 524 -10.48 -3.33 9.44
C VAL A 524 -9.32 -2.37 9.72
N GLN A 525 -8.54 -2.03 8.70
CA GLN A 525 -7.50 -1.02 8.80
C GLN A 525 -8.06 0.33 9.26
N LEU A 526 -9.08 0.90 8.59
CA LEU A 526 -9.71 2.16 9.02
C LEU A 526 -10.14 2.11 10.50
N ILE A 527 -10.81 1.02 10.90
CA ILE A 527 -11.25 0.86 12.30
C ILE A 527 -10.07 0.89 13.28
N PHE A 528 -8.93 0.29 12.91
CA PHE A 528 -7.73 0.26 13.74
C PHE A 528 -6.92 1.56 13.69
N ASP A 529 -6.94 2.29 12.58
CA ASP A 529 -6.24 3.57 12.43
C ASP A 529 -6.85 4.65 13.35
N GLY A 530 -8.15 4.58 13.61
CA GLY A 530 -8.82 5.33 14.67
C GLY A 530 -9.05 6.82 14.39
N LEU A 531 -9.05 7.25 13.12
CA LEU A 531 -9.37 8.63 12.76
C LEU A 531 -10.88 8.94 12.92
N PRO A 532 -11.25 10.23 13.01
CA PRO A 532 -12.65 10.62 13.00
C PRO A 532 -13.42 10.03 11.81
N TYR A 533 -14.58 9.44 12.09
CA TYR A 533 -15.48 8.80 11.13
C TYR A 533 -14.99 7.47 10.51
N ASP A 534 -13.83 6.95 10.90
CA ASP A 534 -13.32 5.68 10.37
C ASP A 534 -14.25 4.47 10.60
N PRO A 535 -14.88 4.29 11.79
CA PRO A 535 -15.80 3.16 11.98
C PRO A 535 -17.00 3.16 11.03
N VAL A 536 -17.55 4.35 10.75
CA VAL A 536 -18.67 4.52 9.81
C VAL A 536 -18.19 4.27 8.38
N SER A 537 -17.01 4.80 8.03
CA SER A 537 -16.38 4.60 6.74
C SER A 537 -16.12 3.11 6.48
N GLY A 538 -15.53 2.39 7.44
CA GLY A 538 -15.34 0.94 7.37
C GLY A 538 -16.65 0.18 7.16
N LEU A 539 -17.72 0.52 7.88
CA LEU A 539 -19.02 -0.14 7.67
C LEU A 539 -19.60 0.08 6.26
N ILE A 540 -19.52 1.32 5.75
CA ILE A 540 -19.94 1.65 4.39
C ILE A 540 -19.12 0.85 3.37
N SER A 541 -17.82 0.74 3.60
CA SER A 541 -16.86 0.02 2.76
C SER A 541 -17.21 -1.46 2.64
N MET A 542 -17.42 -2.15 3.77
CA MET A 542 -17.80 -3.57 3.80
C MET A 542 -19.13 -3.84 3.08
N THR A 543 -20.06 -2.88 3.09
CA THR A 543 -21.38 -3.02 2.46
C THR A 543 -21.42 -2.55 1.01
N MET A 544 -20.38 -1.85 0.54
CA MET A 544 -20.34 -1.23 -0.78
C MET A 544 -20.49 -2.22 -1.95
N PRO A 545 -19.89 -3.42 -1.94
CA PRO A 545 -20.15 -4.45 -2.95
C PRO A 545 -21.63 -4.82 -3.07
N ALA A 546 -22.35 -4.92 -1.95
CA ALA A 546 -23.79 -5.18 -1.96
C ALA A 546 -24.58 -4.01 -2.56
N LEU A 547 -24.23 -2.76 -2.20
CA LEU A 547 -24.87 -1.56 -2.73
C LEU A 547 -24.73 -1.46 -4.25
N VAL A 548 -23.52 -1.68 -4.78
CA VAL A 548 -23.28 -1.67 -6.23
C VAL A 548 -24.03 -2.80 -6.93
N GLY A 549 -24.02 -4.01 -6.37
CA GLY A 549 -24.79 -5.13 -6.91
C GLY A 549 -26.30 -4.85 -6.99
N LEU A 550 -26.86 -4.25 -5.94
CA LEU A 550 -28.26 -3.82 -5.89
C LEU A 550 -28.56 -2.69 -6.88
N ALA A 551 -27.68 -1.70 -6.98
CA ALA A 551 -27.82 -0.58 -7.91
C ALA A 551 -27.84 -1.06 -9.36
N LEU A 552 -26.90 -1.93 -9.76
CA LEU A 552 -26.84 -2.50 -11.10
C LEU A 552 -28.08 -3.35 -11.42
N TRP A 553 -28.58 -4.13 -10.46
CA TRP A 553 -29.81 -4.90 -10.63
C TRP A 553 -31.03 -4.01 -10.86
N LYS A 554 -31.21 -2.98 -10.01
CA LYS A 554 -32.31 -2.01 -10.17
C LYS A 554 -32.21 -1.26 -11.49
N LEU A 555 -31.01 -0.81 -11.86
CA LEU A 555 -30.74 -0.08 -13.09
C LEU A 555 -31.10 -0.94 -14.32
N HIS A 556 -30.65 -2.19 -14.36
CA HIS A 556 -31.00 -3.11 -15.42
C HIS A 556 -32.52 -3.35 -15.50
N GLY A 557 -33.18 -3.58 -14.35
CA GLY A 557 -34.63 -3.76 -14.30
C GLY A 557 -35.41 -2.58 -14.87
N ARG A 558 -34.96 -1.34 -14.62
CA ARG A 558 -35.58 -0.13 -15.15
C ARG A 558 -35.42 -0.03 -16.67
N PHE A 559 -34.22 -0.23 -17.19
CA PHE A 559 -33.96 -0.11 -18.64
C PHE A 559 -34.45 -1.30 -19.46
N SER A 560 -34.58 -2.49 -18.85
CA SER A 560 -35.13 -3.66 -19.52
C SER A 560 -36.64 -3.55 -19.71
N LYS A 561 -37.36 -2.89 -18.79
CA LYS A 561 -38.81 -2.62 -18.91
C LYS A 561 -39.12 -1.57 -19.97
N SER A 562 -38.17 -0.71 -20.30
CA SER A 562 -38.33 0.37 -21.30
C SER A 562 -38.02 -0.07 -22.74
N ARG A 563 -37.78 -1.37 -22.99
CA ARG A 563 -37.67 -1.90 -24.35
C ARG A 563 -39.05 -2.36 -24.83
N PRO A 564 -39.71 -1.63 -25.75
CA PRO A 564 -40.93 -2.13 -26.36
C PRO A 564 -40.58 -3.29 -27.29
N GLY A 565 -41.25 -4.42 -27.13
CA GLY A 565 -41.29 -5.51 -28.11
C GLY A 565 -40.15 -6.52 -28.03
N VAL A 566 -40.32 -7.56 -27.20
CA VAL A 566 -40.16 -8.97 -27.58
C VAL A 566 -41.12 -9.75 -26.68
N GLU A 567 -42.38 -9.87 -27.12
CA GLU A 567 -43.21 -11.03 -26.76
C GLU A 567 -42.88 -12.19 -27.70
#